data_AF-A0A1J1IPE5-F1
#
_entry.id   AF-A0A1J1IPE5-F1
#
_cell.length_a   1.000
_cell.length_b   1.000
_cell.length_c   1.000
_cell.angle_alpha   90.00
_cell.angle_beta   90.00
_cell.angle_gamma   90.00
#
_symmetry.space_group_name_H-M   'P 1'
#
loop_
_entity.id
_entity.type
_entity.pdbx_description
1 polymer ?
#
loop_
_entity_poly.entity_id
_entity_poly.type
_entity_poly.pdbx_seq_one_letter_code
_entity_poly.pdbx_strand_id
1 'polypeptide(L)'
;MSRMEYLLNMFKVLYSRFLRLTGITFSFTPLIHGTVMKILGHQDFERYLPIKAIYPFDMYASPYYEILYVVMLYPVFITSYASVGFDLLFFDICRALCDEFDIIKHCVDSEDKKNIMSHHSKVLKIADEFKELFAPIIFIQFIEGSLALCVSGFQLVMSDVFAQKIVVTFLGVALMMQLFFYSLFSEFLKSKSESAADLCYIPDRDYILFIMRSHRSVVIKGGFYYATLETFNNIVKTAGSLIALLQSFEE
;
A
#
# COMPACT_ATOMS: atom_id res chain seq x y z
N MET A 1 3.46 -1.24 -25.93
CA MET A 1 3.46 -1.64 -24.52
C MET A 1 4.86 -2.07 -24.16
N SER A 2 5.61 -1.22 -23.45
CA SER A 2 6.99 -1.53 -23.08
C SER A 2 7.05 -2.74 -22.12
N ARG A 3 8.18 -3.46 -22.09
CA ARG A 3 8.39 -4.61 -21.18
C ARG A 3 8.20 -4.23 -19.71
N MET A 4 8.45 -2.97 -19.35
CA MET A 4 8.29 -2.41 -18.02
C MET A 4 6.81 -2.22 -17.64
N GLU A 5 5.98 -1.76 -18.58
CA GLU A 5 4.53 -1.62 -18.39
C GLU A 5 3.83 -2.94 -18.11
N TYR A 6 4.25 -4.00 -18.83
CA TYR A 6 3.73 -5.35 -18.64
C TYR A 6 4.09 -5.88 -17.24
N LEU A 7 5.35 -5.71 -16.83
CA LEU A 7 5.80 -6.12 -15.50
C LEU A 7 5.05 -5.37 -14.40
N LEU A 8 4.86 -4.06 -14.52
CA LEU A 8 4.10 -3.27 -13.55
C LEU A 8 2.64 -3.72 -13.44
N ASN A 9 1.98 -4.02 -14.56
CA ASN A 9 0.60 -4.53 -14.53
C ASN A 9 0.54 -5.93 -13.92
N MET A 10 1.47 -6.80 -14.26
CA MET A 10 1.58 -8.13 -13.67
C MET A 10 1.79 -8.04 -12.15
N PHE A 11 2.67 -7.15 -11.69
CA PHE A 11 2.93 -6.94 -10.26
C PHE A 11 1.71 -6.36 -9.53
N LYS A 12 0.98 -5.41 -10.11
CA LYS A 12 -0.29 -4.90 -9.55
C LYS A 12 -1.33 -6.01 -9.40
N VAL A 13 -1.49 -6.84 -10.43
CA VAL A 13 -2.43 -7.98 -10.38
C VAL A 13 -2.01 -8.97 -9.30
N LEU A 14 -0.72 -9.29 -9.22
CA LEU A 14 -0.19 -10.19 -8.20
C LEU A 14 -0.42 -9.63 -6.79
N TYR A 15 -0.10 -8.35 -6.55
CA TYR A 15 -0.34 -7.64 -5.31
C TYR A 15 -1.81 -7.66 -4.90
N SER A 16 -2.72 -7.30 -5.82
CA SER A 16 -4.17 -7.30 -5.58
C SER A 16 -4.69 -8.70 -5.26
N ARG A 17 -4.15 -9.75 -5.92
CA ARG A 17 -4.50 -11.15 -5.60
C ARG A 17 -3.96 -11.54 -4.23
N PHE A 18 -2.74 -11.16 -3.89
CA PHE A 18 -2.12 -11.48 -2.60
C PHE A 18 -2.88 -10.86 -1.43
N LEU A 19 -3.23 -9.57 -1.51
CA LEU A 19 -4.01 -8.90 -0.45
C LEU A 19 -5.41 -9.50 -0.25
N ARG A 20 -6.10 -9.84 -1.34
CA ARG A 20 -7.39 -10.55 -1.25
C ARG A 20 -7.23 -11.92 -0.58
N LEU A 21 -6.16 -12.64 -0.90
CA LEU A 21 -5.86 -13.92 -0.25
C LEU A 21 -5.59 -13.71 1.26
N THR A 22 -4.85 -12.68 1.66
CA THR A 22 -4.64 -12.35 3.08
C THR A 22 -5.95 -11.99 3.81
N GLY A 23 -6.86 -11.25 3.17
CA GLY A 23 -8.18 -10.95 3.75
C GLY A 23 -9.04 -12.21 3.94
N ILE A 24 -8.96 -13.15 2.99
CA ILE A 24 -9.63 -14.46 3.08
C ILE A 24 -9.00 -15.28 4.21
N THR A 25 -7.67 -15.40 4.28
CA THR A 25 -7.03 -16.17 5.35
C THR A 25 -7.35 -15.60 6.73
N PHE A 26 -7.34 -14.28 6.90
CA PHE A 26 -7.75 -13.62 8.15
C PHE A 26 -9.18 -13.99 8.56
N SER A 27 -10.12 -13.96 7.61
CA SER A 27 -11.52 -14.25 7.87
C SER A 27 -11.75 -15.72 8.25
N PHE A 28 -11.15 -16.67 7.54
CA PHE A 28 -11.40 -18.10 7.73
C PHE A 28 -10.55 -18.77 8.81
N THR A 29 -9.45 -18.16 9.26
CA THR A 29 -8.59 -18.73 10.31
C THR A 29 -9.31 -19.06 11.63
N PRO A 30 -10.16 -18.21 12.21
CA PRO A 30 -10.92 -18.57 13.42
C PRO A 30 -11.80 -19.81 13.22
N LEU A 31 -12.40 -19.97 12.04
CA LEU A 31 -13.22 -21.16 11.73
C LEU A 31 -12.37 -22.42 11.61
N ILE A 32 -11.25 -22.35 10.89
CA ILE A 32 -10.34 -23.48 10.69
C ILE A 32 -9.73 -23.90 12.04
N HIS A 33 -9.28 -22.96 12.85
CA HIS A 33 -8.74 -23.27 14.16
C HIS A 33 -9.80 -23.88 15.08
N GLY A 34 -11.02 -23.33 15.10
CA GLY A 34 -12.13 -23.87 15.89
C GLY A 34 -12.55 -25.28 15.47
N THR A 35 -12.56 -25.60 14.17
CA THR A 35 -12.89 -26.96 13.69
C THR A 35 -11.76 -27.95 13.98
N VAL A 36 -10.50 -27.57 13.80
CA VAL A 36 -9.34 -28.40 14.10
C VAL A 36 -9.27 -28.74 15.60
N MET A 37 -9.45 -27.76 16.48
CA MET A 37 -9.44 -28.00 17.94
C MET A 37 -10.59 -28.92 18.38
N LYS A 38 -11.76 -28.81 17.73
CA LYS A 38 -12.90 -29.72 17.97
C LYS A 38 -12.61 -31.15 17.52
N ILE A 39 -11.91 -31.33 16.39
CA ILE A 39 -11.50 -32.66 15.88
C ILE A 39 -10.42 -33.29 16.76
N LEU A 40 -9.52 -32.49 17.33
CA LEU A 40 -8.47 -32.93 18.25
C LEU A 40 -8.99 -33.29 19.66
N GLY A 41 -10.29 -33.15 19.92
CA GLY A 41 -10.91 -33.60 21.17
C GLY A 41 -10.79 -32.63 22.34
N HIS A 42 -10.29 -31.41 22.12
CA HIS A 42 -10.30 -30.37 23.14
C HIS A 42 -11.71 -29.79 23.29
N GLN A 43 -12.44 -30.20 24.34
CA GLN A 43 -13.82 -29.75 24.60
C GLN A 43 -13.88 -28.33 25.23
N ASP A 44 -12.81 -27.86 25.87
CA ASP A 44 -12.73 -26.55 26.54
C ASP A 44 -12.12 -25.45 25.66
N PHE A 45 -12.42 -25.44 24.35
CA PHE A 45 -11.92 -24.41 23.46
C PHE A 45 -12.89 -23.22 23.38
N GLU A 46 -12.47 -22.05 23.89
CA GLU A 46 -13.19 -20.80 23.70
C GLU A 46 -13.11 -20.36 22.23
N ARG A 47 -14.27 -20.35 21.55
CA ARG A 47 -14.36 -19.87 20.16
C ARG A 47 -13.99 -18.40 20.11
N TYR A 48 -12.93 -18.01 19.40
CA TYR A 48 -12.62 -16.59 19.22
C TYR A 48 -13.29 -16.02 17.97
N LEU A 49 -13.70 -14.75 18.06
CA LEU A 49 -14.24 -13.98 16.93
C LEU A 49 -13.08 -13.41 16.07
N PRO A 50 -13.29 -13.16 14.77
CA PRO A 50 -12.28 -12.55 13.89
C PRO A 50 -11.82 -11.18 14.40
N ILE A 51 -12.74 -10.44 15.00
CA ILE A 51 -12.49 -9.17 15.67
C ILE A 51 -12.88 -9.35 17.13
N LYS A 52 -11.92 -9.11 18.03
CA LYS A 52 -12.17 -9.16 19.48
C LYS A 52 -12.97 -7.91 19.87
N ALA A 53 -14.24 -8.10 20.24
CA ALA A 53 -15.15 -7.04 20.66
C ALA A 53 -15.99 -7.50 21.86
N ILE A 54 -16.36 -6.56 22.72
CA ILE A 54 -17.19 -6.81 23.91
C ILE A 54 -18.62 -6.44 23.58
N TYR A 55 -19.54 -7.39 23.74
CA TYR A 55 -20.98 -7.18 23.53
C TYR A 55 -21.74 -7.34 24.84
N PRO A 56 -22.89 -6.66 25.01
CA PRO A 56 -23.70 -6.72 26.23
C PRO A 56 -24.51 -8.04 26.39
N PHE A 57 -24.24 -9.05 25.56
CA PHE A 57 -24.92 -10.35 25.55
C PHE A 57 -23.89 -11.49 25.46
N ASP A 58 -24.31 -12.72 25.78
CA ASP A 58 -23.43 -13.90 25.70
C ASP A 58 -23.09 -14.22 24.24
N MET A 59 -21.86 -13.88 23.86
CA MET A 59 -21.33 -14.01 22.49
C MET A 59 -20.94 -15.42 22.11
N TYR A 60 -20.76 -16.33 23.08
CA TYR A 60 -20.26 -17.68 22.84
C TYR A 60 -21.37 -18.74 22.83
N ALA A 61 -22.57 -18.37 23.27
CA ALA A 61 -23.75 -19.21 23.16
C ALA A 61 -24.21 -19.37 21.69
N SER A 62 -24.51 -20.61 21.28
CA SER A 62 -25.21 -20.89 20.01
C SER A 62 -26.71 -20.61 20.21
N PRO A 63 -27.40 -19.88 19.29
CA PRO A 63 -27.00 -19.50 17.91
C PRO A 63 -26.38 -18.10 17.75
N TYR A 64 -26.29 -17.30 18.81
CA TYR A 64 -25.84 -15.90 18.73
C TYR A 64 -24.44 -15.75 18.13
N TYR A 65 -23.52 -16.66 18.46
CA TYR A 65 -22.17 -16.68 17.89
C TYR A 65 -22.18 -16.75 16.35
N GLU A 66 -23.00 -17.63 15.76
CA GLU A 66 -23.02 -17.86 14.30
C GLU A 66 -23.58 -16.66 13.55
N ILE A 67 -24.66 -16.07 14.08
CA ILE A 67 -25.27 -14.85 13.53
C ILE A 67 -24.27 -13.69 13.61
N LEU A 68 -23.66 -13.48 14.78
CA LEU A 68 -22.69 -12.41 14.99
C LEU A 68 -21.48 -12.56 14.07
N TYR A 69 -21.00 -13.79 13.88
CA TYR A 69 -19.90 -14.10 12.99
C TYR A 69 -20.21 -13.73 11.52
N VAL A 70 -21.38 -14.10 11.00
CA VAL A 70 -21.81 -13.72 9.63
C VAL A 70 -21.97 -12.21 9.49
N VAL A 71 -22.54 -11.55 10.51
CA VAL A 71 -22.67 -10.09 10.53
C VAL A 71 -21.30 -9.41 10.54
N MET A 72 -20.29 -9.97 11.21
CA MET A 72 -18.92 -9.45 11.22
C MET A 72 -18.14 -9.69 9.92
N LEU A 73 -18.41 -10.79 9.21
CA LEU A 73 -17.76 -11.04 7.91
C LEU A 73 -18.06 -9.94 6.89
N TYR A 74 -19.31 -9.45 6.87
CA TYR A 74 -19.75 -8.43 5.92
C TYR A 74 -18.89 -7.14 5.92
N PRO A 75 -18.70 -6.44 7.05
CA PRO A 75 -17.86 -5.25 7.10
C PRO A 75 -16.38 -5.58 6.84
N VAL A 76 -15.86 -6.74 7.27
CA VAL A 76 -14.46 -7.15 7.01
C VAL A 76 -14.19 -7.30 5.52
N PHE A 77 -15.11 -7.90 4.76
CA PHE A 77 -14.97 -7.98 3.32
C PHE A 77 -15.06 -6.59 2.68
N ILE A 78 -16.04 -5.76 3.07
CA ILE A 78 -16.18 -4.41 2.51
C ILE A 78 -14.92 -3.59 2.72
N THR A 79 -14.37 -3.55 3.93
CA THR A 79 -13.15 -2.77 4.21
C THR A 79 -11.95 -3.31 3.45
N SER A 80 -11.80 -4.64 3.36
CA SER A 80 -10.73 -5.28 2.58
C SER A 80 -10.82 -4.98 1.08
N TYR A 81 -12.02 -5.00 0.48
CA TYR A 81 -12.18 -4.64 -0.92
C TYR A 81 -12.00 -3.15 -1.17
N ALA A 82 -12.52 -2.31 -0.28
CA ALA A 82 -12.40 -0.86 -0.39
C ALA A 82 -10.93 -0.43 -0.30
N SER A 83 -10.15 -0.96 0.65
CA SER A 83 -8.73 -0.61 0.80
C SER A 83 -7.91 -0.98 -0.44
N VAL A 84 -8.08 -2.20 -0.96
CA VAL A 84 -7.42 -2.63 -2.21
C VAL A 84 -7.84 -1.74 -3.39
N GLY A 85 -9.11 -1.31 -3.42
CA GLY A 85 -9.60 -0.35 -4.42
C GLY A 85 -8.87 0.99 -4.36
N PHE A 86 -8.71 1.56 -3.16
CA PHE A 86 -7.98 2.82 -2.96
C PHE A 86 -6.52 2.72 -3.36
N ASP A 87 -5.84 1.62 -2.99
CA ASP A 87 -4.43 1.38 -3.38
C ASP A 87 -4.29 1.32 -4.91
N LEU A 88 -5.18 0.58 -5.58
CA LEU A 88 -5.17 0.46 -7.04
C LEU A 88 -5.44 1.79 -7.74
N LEU A 89 -6.41 2.57 -7.24
CA LEU A 89 -6.69 3.92 -7.76
C LEU A 89 -5.46 4.81 -7.68
N PHE A 90 -4.75 4.79 -6.55
CA PHE A 90 -3.49 5.54 -6.41
C PHE A 90 -2.45 5.09 -7.44
N PHE A 91 -2.22 3.79 -7.58
CA PHE A 91 -1.22 3.29 -8.54
C PHE A 91 -1.60 3.54 -10.00
N ASP A 92 -2.90 3.54 -10.32
CA ASP A 92 -3.40 3.79 -11.68
C ASP A 92 -3.27 5.26 -12.06
N ILE A 93 -3.56 6.19 -11.14
CA ILE A 93 -3.35 7.63 -11.39
C ILE A 93 -1.85 7.94 -11.50
N CYS A 94 -1.02 7.42 -10.60
CA CYS A 94 0.45 7.57 -10.69
C CYS A 94 0.98 7.12 -12.05
N ARG A 95 0.48 5.98 -12.54
CA ARG A 95 0.85 5.44 -13.85
C ARG A 95 0.37 6.34 -14.98
N ALA A 96 -0.90 6.74 -14.97
CA ALA A 96 -1.45 7.62 -16.00
C ALA A 96 -0.65 8.93 -16.12
N LEU A 97 -0.24 9.51 -14.99
CA LEU A 97 0.63 10.69 -14.97
C LEU A 97 2.02 10.40 -15.53
N CYS A 98 2.64 9.26 -15.17
CA CYS A 98 3.93 8.86 -15.73
C CYS A 98 3.86 8.69 -17.26
N ASP A 99 2.79 8.07 -17.75
CA ASP A 99 2.57 7.83 -19.18
C ASP A 99 2.42 9.18 -19.93
N GLU A 100 1.70 10.15 -19.37
CA GLU A 100 1.61 11.51 -19.92
C GLU A 100 2.95 12.23 -19.97
N PHE A 101 3.78 12.12 -18.92
CA PHE A 101 5.14 12.67 -18.93
C PHE A 101 6.05 12.02 -19.98
N ASP A 102 5.91 10.71 -20.20
CA ASP A 102 6.66 9.99 -21.24
C ASP A 102 6.20 10.39 -22.67
N ILE A 103 4.91 10.58 -22.89
CA ILE A 103 4.38 11.07 -24.17
C ILE A 103 4.92 12.47 -24.47
N ILE A 104 4.88 13.38 -23.49
CA ILE A 104 5.43 14.73 -23.64
C ILE A 104 6.90 14.66 -24.06
N LYS A 105 7.68 13.81 -23.39
CA LYS A 105 9.11 13.59 -23.70
C LYS A 105 9.36 13.13 -25.14
N HIS A 106 8.51 12.26 -25.69
CA HIS A 106 8.64 11.80 -27.07
C HIS A 106 8.23 12.85 -28.11
N CYS A 107 7.36 13.79 -27.75
CA CYS A 107 6.85 14.80 -28.69
C CYS A 107 7.66 16.11 -28.72
N VAL A 108 8.65 16.30 -27.84
CA VAL A 108 9.43 17.56 -27.69
C VAL A 108 10.07 18.04 -29.01
N ASP A 109 10.48 17.11 -29.89
CA ASP A 109 11.13 17.43 -31.18
C ASP A 109 10.16 17.84 -32.31
N SER A 110 8.85 17.85 -32.06
CA SER A 110 7.86 18.26 -33.06
C SER A 110 7.77 19.79 -33.24
N GLU A 111 7.29 20.23 -34.40
CA GLU A 111 7.15 21.66 -34.75
C GLU A 111 6.14 22.41 -33.84
N ASP A 112 5.21 21.69 -33.20
CA ASP A 112 4.12 22.22 -32.37
C ASP A 112 4.48 22.42 -30.88
N LYS A 113 5.67 22.99 -30.62
CA LYS A 113 6.20 23.20 -29.27
C LYS A 113 5.23 23.92 -28.33
N LYS A 114 4.49 24.92 -28.83
CA LYS A 114 3.54 25.72 -28.01
C LYS A 114 2.40 24.88 -27.44
N ASN A 115 1.88 23.92 -28.21
CA ASN A 115 0.81 23.03 -27.76
C ASN A 115 1.32 22.03 -26.72
N ILE A 116 2.53 21.50 -26.91
CA ILE A 116 3.18 20.58 -25.98
C ILE A 116 3.48 21.27 -24.65
N MET A 117 3.92 22.52 -24.67
CA MET A 117 4.11 23.30 -23.46
C MET A 117 2.79 23.54 -22.73
N SER A 118 1.73 23.91 -23.45
CA SER A 118 0.40 24.05 -22.82
C SER A 118 -0.07 22.73 -22.19
N HIS A 119 0.17 21.60 -22.86
CA HIS A 119 -0.15 20.27 -22.35
C HIS A 119 0.67 19.92 -21.10
N HIS A 120 1.99 20.11 -21.14
CA HIS A 120 2.89 19.87 -20.00
C HIS A 120 2.47 20.67 -18.76
N SER A 121 2.08 21.93 -18.93
CA SER A 121 1.59 22.76 -17.82
C SER A 121 0.32 22.20 -17.18
N LYS A 122 -0.61 21.66 -18.00
CA LYS A 122 -1.83 21.03 -17.51
C LYS A 122 -1.52 19.73 -16.75
N VAL A 123 -0.67 18.88 -17.31
CA VAL A 123 -0.26 17.61 -16.67
C VAL A 123 0.44 17.89 -15.34
N LEU A 124 1.34 18.87 -15.29
CA LEU A 124 2.01 19.27 -14.05
C LEU A 124 1.01 19.77 -12.99
N LYS A 125 0.00 20.55 -13.39
CA LYS A 125 -1.05 21.02 -12.49
C LYS A 125 -1.87 19.85 -11.91
N ILE A 126 -2.24 18.88 -12.75
CA ILE A 126 -2.97 17.67 -12.31
C ILE A 126 -2.09 16.86 -11.34
N ALA A 127 -0.80 16.73 -11.64
CA ALA A 127 0.13 16.02 -10.78
C ALA A 127 0.31 16.69 -9.41
N ASP A 128 0.34 18.03 -9.37
CA ASP A 128 0.36 18.82 -8.13
C ASP A 128 -0.94 18.63 -7.31
N GLU A 129 -2.11 18.71 -7.94
CA GLU A 129 -3.41 18.47 -7.28
C GLU A 129 -3.51 17.04 -6.73
N PHE A 130 -3.09 16.05 -7.52
CA PHE A 130 -3.02 14.65 -7.10
C PHE A 130 -2.11 14.46 -5.88
N LYS A 131 -0.94 15.08 -5.92
CA LYS A 131 0.01 15.05 -4.80
C LYS A 131 -0.59 15.65 -3.53
N GLU A 132 -1.24 16.80 -3.60
CA GLU A 132 -1.84 17.44 -2.43
C GLU A 132 -2.97 16.58 -1.84
N LEU A 133 -3.76 15.93 -2.70
CA LEU A 133 -4.85 15.05 -2.29
C LEU A 133 -4.34 13.78 -1.60
N PHE A 134 -3.31 13.12 -2.16
CA PHE A 134 -2.82 11.82 -1.66
C PHE A 134 -1.72 11.93 -0.60
N ALA A 135 -1.08 13.10 -0.44
CA ALA A 135 -0.08 13.34 0.60
C ALA A 135 -0.50 12.90 2.02
N PRO A 136 -1.66 13.32 2.56
CA PRO A 136 -2.07 12.88 3.90
C PRO A 136 -2.40 11.38 3.96
N ILE A 137 -2.94 10.81 2.87
CA ILE A 137 -3.29 9.39 2.78
C ILE A 137 -2.02 8.54 2.88
N ILE A 138 -0.99 8.88 2.09
CA ILE A 138 0.29 8.16 2.12
C ILE A 138 0.97 8.31 3.50
N PHE A 139 0.88 9.48 4.12
CA PHE A 139 1.43 9.67 5.47
C PHE A 139 0.81 8.72 6.49
N ILE A 140 -0.52 8.62 6.50
CA ILE A 140 -1.25 7.68 7.37
C ILE A 140 -0.87 6.24 7.02
N GLN A 141 -0.79 5.91 5.73
CA GLN A 141 -0.44 4.57 5.25
C GLN A 141 0.95 4.10 5.73
N PHE A 142 1.94 5.00 5.77
CA PHE A 142 3.28 4.68 6.26
C PHE A 142 3.35 4.54 7.78
N ILE A 143 2.63 5.38 8.52
CA ILE A 143 2.53 5.25 9.99
C ILE A 143 1.80 3.96 10.36
N GLU A 144 0.63 3.73 9.78
CA GLU A 144 -0.16 2.52 10.00
C GLU A 144 0.64 1.27 9.59
N GLY A 145 1.24 1.29 8.40
CA GLY A 145 2.03 0.16 7.89
C GLY A 145 3.23 -0.16 8.77
N SER A 146 3.95 0.85 9.27
CA SER A 146 5.09 0.61 10.17
C SER A 146 4.66 0.03 11.53
N LEU A 147 3.62 0.59 12.14
CA LEU A 147 3.07 0.07 13.40
C LEU A 147 2.53 -1.36 13.24
N ALA A 148 1.75 -1.60 12.19
CA ALA A 148 1.18 -2.92 11.90
C ALA A 148 2.27 -3.96 11.61
N LEU A 149 3.36 -3.58 10.93
CA LEU A 149 4.48 -4.46 10.67
C LEU A 149 5.24 -4.81 11.96
N CYS A 150 5.45 -3.85 12.86
CA CYS A 150 6.04 -4.10 14.19
C CYS A 150 5.17 -5.02 15.05
N VAL A 151 3.85 -4.77 15.10
CA VAL A 151 2.89 -5.62 15.85
C VAL A 151 2.84 -7.03 15.25
N SER A 152 2.85 -7.15 13.92
CA SER A 152 2.91 -8.45 13.25
C SER A 152 4.22 -9.19 13.58
N GLY A 153 5.35 -8.50 13.57
CA GLY A 153 6.63 -9.06 14.00
C GLY A 153 6.61 -9.58 15.44
N PHE A 154 6.02 -8.81 16.36
CA PHE A 154 5.85 -9.21 17.76
C PHE A 154 4.95 -10.44 17.90
N GLN A 155 3.79 -10.46 17.21
CA GLN A 155 2.87 -11.60 17.24
C GLN A 155 3.47 -12.88 16.65
N LEU A 156 4.37 -12.75 15.67
CA LEU A 156 5.07 -13.89 15.06
C LEU A 156 6.00 -14.58 16.06
N VAL A 157 6.63 -13.80 16.94
CA VAL A 157 7.53 -14.27 18.00
C VAL A 157 6.73 -14.87 19.16
N MET A 158 5.74 -14.13 19.68
CA MET A 158 5.03 -14.47 20.93
C MET A 158 3.93 -15.52 20.81
N SER A 159 3.39 -15.77 19.61
CA SER A 159 2.31 -16.74 19.44
C SER A 159 2.89 -18.16 19.40
N ASP A 160 2.32 -19.11 20.16
CA ASP A 160 2.65 -20.54 20.00
C ASP A 160 1.77 -21.25 18.98
N VAL A 161 0.69 -20.60 18.53
CA VAL A 161 -0.31 -21.21 17.66
C VAL A 161 0.13 -21.12 16.20
N PHE A 162 0.42 -22.28 15.59
CA PHE A 162 0.85 -22.38 14.19
C PHE A 162 -0.07 -21.64 13.20
N ALA A 163 -1.39 -21.75 13.39
CA ALA A 163 -2.37 -21.06 12.54
C ALA A 163 -2.26 -19.52 12.64
N GLN A 164 -1.99 -18.98 13.82
CA GLN A 164 -1.79 -17.54 14.01
C GLN A 164 -0.47 -17.09 13.36
N LYS A 165 0.62 -17.85 13.52
CA LYS A 165 1.90 -17.57 12.84
C LYS A 165 1.75 -17.46 11.33
N ILE A 166 0.99 -18.36 10.70
CA ILE A 166 0.72 -18.31 9.26
C ILE A 166 0.03 -16.99 8.89
N VAL A 167 -1.07 -16.64 9.56
CA VAL A 167 -1.83 -15.41 9.25
C VAL A 167 -0.97 -14.17 9.40
N VAL A 168 -0.25 -14.07 10.51
CA VAL A 168 0.61 -12.93 10.82
C VAL A 168 1.76 -12.81 9.81
N THR A 169 2.29 -13.94 9.33
CA THR A 169 3.31 -13.95 8.27
C THR A 169 2.74 -13.45 6.95
N PHE A 170 1.57 -13.93 6.53
CA PHE A 170 0.89 -13.44 5.32
C PHE A 170 0.56 -11.95 5.41
N LEU A 171 0.13 -11.47 6.59
CA LEU A 171 -0.12 -10.07 6.86
C LEU A 171 1.15 -9.23 6.75
N GLY A 172 2.25 -9.65 7.40
CA GLY A 172 3.53 -8.96 7.34
C GLY A 172 4.05 -8.82 5.91
N VAL A 173 4.02 -9.90 5.13
CA VAL A 173 4.43 -9.86 3.70
C VAL A 173 3.52 -8.94 2.89
N ALA A 174 2.22 -8.94 3.14
CA ALA A 174 1.28 -8.06 2.44
C ALA A 174 1.55 -6.58 2.74
N LEU A 175 1.80 -6.23 4.01
CA LEU A 175 2.15 -4.87 4.43
C LEU A 175 3.48 -4.41 3.82
N MET A 176 4.49 -5.29 3.78
CA MET A 176 5.77 -4.99 3.11
C MET A 176 5.57 -4.71 1.63
N MET A 177 4.78 -5.53 0.93
CA MET A 177 4.47 -5.29 -0.49
C MET A 177 3.73 -3.97 -0.67
N GLN A 178 2.74 -3.64 0.19
CA GLN A 178 1.99 -2.39 0.10
C GLN A 178 2.92 -1.17 0.20
N LEU A 179 3.74 -1.10 1.25
CA LEU A 179 4.69 0.00 1.43
C LEU A 179 5.71 0.09 0.28
N PHE A 180 6.15 -1.06 -0.24
CA PHE A 180 7.03 -1.12 -1.41
C PHE A 180 6.37 -0.54 -2.66
N PHE A 181 5.12 -0.91 -2.96
CA PHE A 181 4.44 -0.36 -4.14
C PHE A 181 4.16 1.15 -4.02
N TYR A 182 3.72 1.62 -2.84
CA TYR A 182 3.55 3.05 -2.60
C TYR A 182 4.84 3.85 -2.82
N SER A 183 5.97 3.37 -2.31
CA SER A 183 7.27 4.01 -2.51
C SER A 183 7.74 3.90 -3.97
N LEU A 184 7.56 2.75 -4.62
CA LEU A 184 7.96 2.53 -6.02
C LEU A 184 7.21 3.44 -6.99
N PHE A 185 5.88 3.51 -6.91
CA PHE A 185 5.07 4.37 -7.78
C PHE A 185 5.32 5.86 -7.54
N SER A 186 5.56 6.25 -6.27
CA SER A 186 5.94 7.62 -5.93
C SER A 186 7.30 8.00 -6.53
N GLU A 187 8.28 7.10 -6.49
CA GLU A 187 9.60 7.32 -7.08
C GLU A 187 9.54 7.40 -8.61
N PHE A 188 8.72 6.56 -9.27
CA PHE A 188 8.51 6.67 -10.71
C PHE A 188 7.89 8.00 -11.11
N LEU A 189 6.85 8.44 -10.40
CA LEU A 189 6.22 9.73 -10.69
C LEU A 189 7.22 10.88 -10.55
N LYS A 190 8.02 10.85 -9.47
CA LYS A 190 9.10 11.82 -9.24
C LYS A 190 10.13 11.83 -10.37
N SER A 191 10.68 10.67 -10.72
CA SER A 191 11.72 10.54 -11.76
C SER A 191 11.22 10.97 -13.15
N LYS A 192 9.98 10.62 -13.50
CA LYS A 192 9.37 10.98 -14.79
C LYS A 192 9.05 12.47 -14.87
N SER A 193 8.59 13.07 -13.78
CA SER A 193 8.39 14.52 -13.67
C SER A 193 9.70 15.29 -13.83
N GLU A 194 10.79 14.85 -13.18
CA GLU A 194 12.12 15.47 -13.31
C GLU A 194 12.65 15.35 -14.74
N SER A 195 12.60 14.15 -15.33
CA SER A 195 13.10 13.97 -16.70
C SER A 195 12.32 14.77 -17.75
N ALA A 196 11.02 15.01 -17.53
CA ALA A 196 10.22 15.85 -18.42
C ALA A 196 10.60 17.34 -18.28
N ALA A 197 11.08 17.76 -17.11
CA ALA A 197 11.56 19.12 -16.87
C ALA A 197 12.88 19.41 -17.59
N ASP A 198 13.84 18.47 -17.53
CA ASP A 198 15.18 18.62 -18.12
C ASP A 198 15.15 18.77 -19.65
N LEU A 199 14.19 18.12 -20.33
CA LEU A 199 14.04 18.19 -21.79
C LEU A 199 13.39 19.48 -22.29
N CYS A 200 12.69 20.21 -21.41
CA CYS A 200 12.19 21.54 -21.74
C CYS A 200 13.28 22.62 -21.72
N TYR A 201 14.55 22.29 -21.42
CA TYR A 201 15.70 23.19 -21.47
C TYR A 201 16.04 23.58 -22.92
N ILE A 202 15.11 24.28 -23.57
CA ILE A 202 15.31 24.93 -24.87
C ILE A 202 15.86 26.32 -24.56
N PRO A 203 17.00 26.74 -25.17
CA PRO A 203 17.75 27.94 -24.81
C PRO A 203 17.10 29.22 -25.38
N ASP A 204 15.78 29.34 -25.26
CA ASP A 204 15.02 30.41 -25.88
C ASP A 204 14.32 31.24 -24.77
N ARG A 205 14.64 32.54 -24.73
CA ARG A 205 14.47 33.41 -23.53
C ARG A 205 13.04 33.52 -23.04
N ASP A 206 12.07 33.36 -23.93
CA ASP A 206 10.63 33.48 -23.61
C ASP A 206 10.11 32.28 -22.81
N TYR A 207 10.87 31.18 -22.75
CA TYR A 207 10.46 29.92 -22.12
C TYR A 207 11.17 29.62 -20.80
N ILE A 208 12.08 30.50 -20.34
CA ILE A 208 12.83 30.36 -19.08
C ILE A 208 11.89 30.29 -17.85
N LEU A 209 10.83 31.10 -17.82
CA LEU A 209 9.82 31.08 -16.75
C LEU A 209 9.03 29.76 -16.73
N PHE A 210 8.88 29.11 -17.87
CA PHE A 210 8.22 27.82 -18.01
C PHE A 210 9.14 26.68 -17.53
N ILE A 211 10.41 26.73 -17.91
CA ILE A 211 11.48 25.82 -17.45
C ILE A 211 11.64 25.88 -15.93
N MET A 212 11.61 27.08 -15.35
CA MET A 212 11.68 27.27 -13.90
C MET A 212 10.46 26.70 -13.15
N ARG A 213 9.29 26.60 -13.79
CA ARG A 213 8.09 25.97 -13.22
C ARG A 213 8.06 24.46 -13.42
N SER A 214 8.60 23.94 -14.53
CA SER A 214 8.68 22.50 -14.80
C SER A 214 9.73 21.79 -13.95
N HIS A 215 10.81 22.48 -13.54
CA HIS A 215 11.83 21.94 -12.62
C HIS A 215 11.33 21.62 -11.20
N ARG A 216 10.04 21.80 -10.91
CA ARG A 216 9.45 21.39 -9.63
C ARG A 216 9.13 19.90 -9.68
N SER A 217 10.11 19.07 -9.30
CA SER A 217 9.92 17.63 -9.10
C SER A 217 8.64 17.36 -8.30
N VAL A 218 7.72 16.56 -8.86
CA VAL A 218 6.50 16.13 -8.17
C VAL A 218 6.88 15.08 -7.12
N VAL A 219 7.46 15.55 -6.02
CA VAL A 219 7.75 14.73 -4.85
C VAL A 219 6.51 14.67 -3.99
N ILE A 220 5.86 13.52 -3.86
CA ILE A 220 4.73 13.37 -2.93
C ILE A 220 5.27 13.44 -1.50
N LYS A 221 5.00 14.57 -0.83
CA LYS A 221 5.41 14.83 0.55
C LYS A 221 4.17 14.83 1.44
N GLY A 222 4.03 13.80 2.27
CA GLY A 222 3.00 13.71 3.29
C GLY A 222 3.57 14.13 4.65
N GLY A 223 3.29 15.34 5.11
CA GLY A 223 3.77 15.83 6.41
C GLY A 223 5.29 15.75 6.56
N PHE A 224 5.77 14.91 7.49
CA PHE A 224 7.19 14.67 7.79
C PHE A 224 7.83 13.56 6.95
N TYR A 225 7.06 12.73 6.25
CA TYR A 225 7.58 11.61 5.46
C TYR A 225 7.62 11.94 3.96
N TYR A 226 8.72 11.54 3.33
CA TYR A 226 8.83 11.43 1.89
C TYR A 226 8.50 9.99 1.50
N ALA A 227 7.59 9.80 0.55
CA ALA A 227 7.26 8.49 0.03
C ALA A 227 8.37 8.04 -0.94
N THR A 228 9.49 7.54 -0.40
CA THR A 228 10.67 7.12 -1.15
C THR A 228 11.05 5.69 -0.80
N LEU A 229 11.81 5.04 -1.68
CA LEU A 229 12.33 3.69 -1.41
C LEU A 229 13.29 3.68 -0.19
N GLU A 230 13.91 4.82 0.11
CA GLU A 230 14.76 4.97 1.29
C GLU A 230 13.95 4.90 2.59
N THR A 231 12.81 5.58 2.68
CA THR A 231 11.96 5.52 3.88
C THR A 231 11.40 4.12 4.10
N PHE A 232 11.03 3.41 3.02
CA PHE A 232 10.67 2.00 3.09
C PHE A 232 11.80 1.13 3.68
N ASN A 233 13.02 1.24 3.14
CA ASN A 233 14.17 0.47 3.63
C ASN A 233 14.47 0.75 5.10
N ASN A 234 14.35 2.01 5.54
CA ASN A 234 14.54 2.37 6.93
C ASN A 234 13.47 1.74 7.83
N ILE A 235 12.19 1.77 7.42
CA ILE A 235 11.10 1.12 8.18
C ILE A 235 11.34 -0.38 8.32
N VAL A 236 11.71 -1.06 7.24
CA VAL A 236 11.98 -2.51 7.27
C VAL A 236 13.17 -2.84 8.18
N LYS A 237 14.25 -2.05 8.12
CA LYS A 237 15.41 -2.22 9.00
C LYS A 237 15.07 -2.00 10.47
N THR A 238 14.32 -0.94 10.78
CA THR A 238 13.92 -0.64 12.16
C THR A 238 13.03 -1.74 12.71
N ALA A 239 12.05 -2.22 11.94
CA ALA A 239 11.20 -3.31 12.39
C ALA A 239 11.96 -4.62 12.57
N GLY A 240 12.87 -4.96 11.64
CA GLY A 240 13.76 -6.12 11.78
C GLY A 240 14.64 -6.04 13.03
N SER A 241 15.19 -4.85 13.33
CA SER A 241 15.98 -4.61 14.55
C SER A 241 15.14 -4.77 15.82
N LEU A 242 13.88 -4.31 15.82
CA LEU A 242 12.98 -4.48 16.96
C LEU A 242 12.63 -5.95 17.19
N ILE A 243 12.36 -6.70 16.12
CA ILE A 243 12.10 -8.14 16.20
C ILE A 243 13.32 -8.90 16.75
N ALA A 244 14.52 -8.61 16.23
CA ALA A 244 15.75 -9.25 16.71
C ALA A 244 16.02 -8.94 18.20
N LEU A 245 15.77 -7.69 18.63
CA LEU A 245 15.88 -7.30 20.03
C LEU A 245 14.85 -8.02 20.91
N LEU A 246 13.61 -8.20 20.44
CA LEU A 246 12.60 -8.96 21.17
C LEU A 246 13.00 -10.43 21.33
N GLN A 247 13.55 -11.06 20.28
CA GLN A 247 14.06 -12.43 20.36
C GLN A 247 15.18 -12.56 21.39
N SER A 248 16.05 -11.56 21.51
CA SER A 248 17.13 -11.58 22.52
C SER A 248 16.66 -11.47 23.97
N PHE A 249 15.41 -11.05 24.21
CA PHE A 249 14.81 -11.03 25.54
C PHE A 249 14.03 -12.32 25.88
N GLU A 250 13.77 -13.17 24.89
CA GLU A 250 13.04 -14.42 25.05
C GLU A 250 13.97 -15.64 25.22
N GLU A 251 15.24 -15.52 24.81
CA GLU A 251 16.35 -16.41 25.18
C GLU A 251 16.81 -16.21 26.64
#